data_AF-A0A6F9WYE3-F1
#
_entry.id   AF-A0A6F9WYE3-F1
#
_cell.length_a   1.000
_cell.length_b   1.000
_cell.length_c   1.000
_cell.angle_alpha   90.00
_cell.angle_beta   90.00
_cell.angle_gamma   90.00
#
_symmetry.space_group_name_H-M   'P 1'
#
loop_
_entity.id
_entity.type
_entity.pdbx_description
1 polymer ?
#
loop_
_entity_poly.entity_id
_entity_poly.type
_entity_poly.pdbx_seq_one_letter_code
_entity_poly.pdbx_strand_id
1 'polypeptide(L)'
;MHNYSKRYWLNAEGHSSTGSAVAFHGDSPWDRDGKREKITFLEISDCHNKVRLHRSDFDDMAEFIVKMEKLRDAITEFVSHLRNA
;
A
#
# COMPACT_ATOMS: atom_id res chain seq x y z
N MET A 1 -13.66 14.23 -7.51
CA MET A 1 -13.23 13.51 -6.29
C MET A 1 -11.72 13.61 -6.21
N HIS A 2 -11.13 14.03 -5.10
CA HIS A 2 -9.67 14.17 -5.00
C HIS A 2 -9.01 12.80 -4.85
N ASN A 3 -7.91 12.57 -5.56
CA ASN A 3 -7.11 11.35 -5.40
C ASN A 3 -6.53 11.28 -3.99
N TYR A 4 -6.60 10.11 -3.35
CA TYR A 4 -5.90 9.83 -2.11
C TYR A 4 -4.49 9.34 -2.45
N SER A 5 -3.48 10.01 -1.89
CA SER A 5 -2.08 9.60 -2.00
C SER A 5 -1.35 9.98 -0.71
N LYS A 6 -0.93 8.98 0.05
CA LYS A 6 -0.11 9.18 1.25
C LYS A 6 1.18 8.38 1.15
N ARG A 7 2.28 9.00 1.58
CA ARG A 7 3.62 8.42 1.65
C ARG A 7 4.08 8.49 3.09
N TYR A 8 4.62 7.39 3.58
CA TYR A 8 5.18 7.27 4.92
C TYR A 8 6.63 6.84 4.77
N TRP A 9 7.53 7.60 5.40
CA TRP A 9 8.94 7.20 5.53
C TRP A 9 9.06 6.31 6.77
N LEU A 10 9.66 5.14 6.60
CA LEU A 10 9.82 4.16 7.68
C LEU A 10 11.14 4.36 8.42
N ASN A 11 12.11 5.03 7.81
CA ASN A 11 13.37 5.43 8.43
C ASN A 11 13.34 6.90 8.85
N ALA A 12 14.25 7.28 9.75
CA ALA A 12 14.44 8.67 10.15
C ALA A 12 14.94 9.53 8.98
N GLU A 13 14.62 10.83 9.03
CA GLU A 13 15.11 11.80 8.05
C GLU A 13 16.65 11.85 8.01
N GLY A 14 17.23 11.90 6.82
CA GLY A 14 18.68 11.91 6.61
C GLY A 14 19.37 10.54 6.73
N HIS A 15 18.63 9.45 7.03
CA HIS A 15 19.18 8.10 7.01
C HIS A 15 19.47 7.62 5.58
N SER A 16 20.49 6.78 5.39
CA SER A 16 20.86 6.25 4.06
C SER A 16 19.91 5.17 3.54
N SER A 17 19.04 4.64 4.39
CA SER A 17 18.01 3.67 4.01
C SER A 17 16.73 4.33 3.52
N THR A 18 16.08 3.73 2.52
CA THR A 18 14.94 4.32 1.79
C THR A 18 13.60 3.62 2.05
N GLY A 19 13.43 3.08 3.26
CA GLY A 19 12.20 2.42 3.69
C GLY A 19 10.99 3.34 3.59
N SER A 20 9.95 2.91 2.89
CA SER A 20 8.72 3.68 2.71
C SER A 20 7.48 2.82 2.49
N ALA A 21 6.31 3.40 2.81
CA ALA A 21 5.01 2.86 2.43
C ALA A 21 4.18 3.91 1.67
N VAL A 22 3.52 3.51 0.60
CA VAL A 22 2.68 4.38 -0.24
C VAL A 22 1.29 3.78 -0.36
N ALA A 23 0.27 4.54 0.03
CA ALA A 23 -1.13 4.19 -0.14
C ALA A 23 -1.78 5.13 -1.16
N PHE A 24 -2.38 4.56 -2.21
CA PHE A 24 -3.01 5.32 -3.29
C PHE A 24 -4.41 4.79 -3.60
N HIS A 25 -5.34 5.72 -3.82
CA HIS A 25 -6.65 5.45 -4.40
C HIS A 25 -7.07 6.65 -5.24
N GLY A 26 -7.22 6.48 -6.54
CA GLY A 26 -7.57 7.58 -7.43
C GLY A 26 -7.68 7.15 -8.89
N ASP A 27 -7.96 8.13 -9.74
CA ASP A 27 -8.10 7.90 -11.17
C ASP A 27 -6.76 7.53 -11.80
N SER A 28 -6.78 6.54 -12.68
CA SER A 28 -5.67 6.20 -13.55
C SER A 28 -5.34 7.40 -14.44
N PRO A 29 -4.04 7.75 -14.60
CA PRO A 29 -3.63 8.73 -15.59
C PRO A 29 -3.79 8.19 -17.01
N TRP A 30 -3.98 6.88 -17.18
CA TRP A 30 -4.14 6.21 -18.46
C TRP A 30 -5.61 5.95 -18.73
N ASP A 31 -6.03 6.33 -19.94
CA ASP A 31 -7.34 6.01 -20.47
C ASP A 31 -7.28 4.60 -21.10
N ARG A 32 -8.16 3.71 -20.64
CA ARG A 32 -8.38 2.41 -21.26
C ARG A 32 -9.82 2.41 -21.79
N ASP A 33 -9.97 2.35 -23.11
CA ASP A 33 -11.26 2.30 -23.80
C ASP A 33 -12.23 3.46 -23.47
N GLY A 34 -11.70 4.67 -23.31
CA GLY A 34 -12.48 5.88 -23.02
C GLY A 34 -12.90 6.03 -21.55
N LYS A 35 -12.31 5.23 -20.65
CA LYS A 35 -12.60 5.23 -19.22
C LYS A 35 -11.32 5.35 -18.40
N ARG A 36 -11.35 6.27 -17.43
CA ARG A 36 -10.35 6.33 -16.37
C ARG A 36 -10.73 5.34 -15.28
N GLU A 37 -10.05 4.19 -15.26
CA GLU A 37 -10.20 3.23 -14.18
C GLU A 37 -9.64 3.78 -12.87
N LYS A 38 -10.15 3.30 -11.74
CA LYS A 38 -9.60 3.64 -10.43
C LYS A 38 -8.46 2.68 -10.08
N ILE A 39 -7.28 3.23 -9.84
CA ILE A 39 -6.14 2.50 -9.32
C ILE A 39 -6.18 2.58 -7.79
N THR A 40 -6.14 1.42 -7.15
CA THR A 40 -6.05 1.28 -5.68
C THR A 40 -4.88 0.35 -5.34
N PHE A 41 -3.94 0.80 -4.51
CA PHE A 41 -2.86 -0.06 -4.01
C PHE A 41 -2.27 0.41 -2.67
N LEU A 42 -1.66 -0.55 -1.98
CA LEU A 42 -0.66 -0.32 -0.93
C LEU A 42 0.69 -0.84 -1.42
N GLU A 43 1.73 -0.06 -1.26
CA GLU A 43 3.11 -0.43 -1.59
C GLU A 43 4.00 -0.26 -0.37
N ILE A 44 4.90 -1.22 -0.15
CA ILE A 44 5.96 -1.15 0.85
C ILE A 44 7.29 -1.37 0.11
N SER A 45 8.29 -0.56 0.41
CA SER A 45 9.61 -0.67 -0.20
C SER A 45 10.73 -0.35 0.77
N ASP A 46 11.91 -0.87 0.48
CA ASP A 46 13.18 -0.55 1.13
C ASP A 46 14.27 -0.28 0.06
N CYS A 47 15.54 -0.28 0.47
CA CYS A 47 16.68 -0.02 -0.41
C CYS A 47 16.76 -0.93 -1.64
N HIS A 48 16.26 -2.16 -1.57
CA HIS A 48 16.47 -3.18 -2.59
C HIS A 48 15.17 -3.83 -3.07
N ASN A 49 14.15 -3.87 -2.22
CA ASN A 49 12.94 -4.62 -2.44
C ASN A 49 11.71 -3.72 -2.43
N LYS A 50 10.70 -4.17 -3.16
CA LYS A 50 9.38 -3.58 -3.17
C LYS A 50 8.34 -4.67 -3.30
N VAL A 51 7.29 -4.56 -2.51
CA VAL A 51 6.08 -5.35 -2.63
C VAL A 51 4.89 -4.41 -2.76
N ARG A 52 3.95 -4.77 -3.63
CA ARG A 52 2.75 -3.97 -3.85
C ARG A 52 1.51 -4.85 -3.89
N LEU A 53 0.54 -4.50 -3.05
CA LEU A 53 -0.78 -5.07 -3.02
C LEU A 53 -1.74 -4.17 -3.81
N HIS A 54 -2.06 -4.60 -5.03
CA HIS A 54 -3.05 -3.94 -5.88
C HIS A 54 -4.45 -4.50 -5.63
N ARG A 55 -5.48 -3.66 -5.76
CA ARG A 55 -6.84 -4.17 -5.96
C ARG A 55 -6.92 -4.77 -7.36
N SER A 56 -7.19 -6.06 -7.44
CA SER A 56 -7.40 -6.76 -8.70
C SER A 56 -8.67 -6.27 -9.40
N ASP A 57 -8.75 -6.43 -10.72
CA ASP A 57 -9.98 -6.18 -11.48
C ASP A 57 -11.12 -7.11 -11.05
N PHE A 58 -10.77 -8.27 -10.48
CA PHE A 58 -11.71 -9.24 -9.92
C PHE A 58 -12.11 -8.97 -8.47
N ASP A 59 -11.41 -8.05 -7.77
CA ASP A 59 -11.73 -7.70 -6.39
C ASP A 59 -12.67 -6.49 -6.35
N ASP A 60 -13.75 -6.60 -5.58
CA ASP A 60 -14.48 -5.41 -5.16
C ASP A 60 -13.70 -4.63 -4.08
N MET A 61 -14.20 -3.44 -3.74
CA MET A 61 -13.54 -2.61 -2.72
C MET A 61 -13.63 -3.22 -1.31
N ALA A 62 -14.69 -3.96 -0.99
CA ALA A 62 -14.86 -4.58 0.33
C ALA A 62 -13.86 -5.74 0.51
N GLU A 63 -13.67 -6.57 -0.50
CA GLU A 63 -12.68 -7.64 -0.52
C GLU A 63 -11.26 -7.08 -0.36
N PHE A 64 -10.96 -5.98 -1.05
CA PHE A 64 -9.67 -5.30 -0.90
C PHE A 64 -9.47 -4.75 0.52
N ILE A 65 -10.50 -4.15 1.12
CA ILE A 65 -10.46 -3.68 2.51
C ILE A 65 -10.19 -4.85 3.47
N VAL A 66 -10.86 -5.99 3.30
CA VAL A 66 -10.62 -7.19 4.12
C VAL A 66 -9.17 -7.68 3.98
N LYS A 67 -8.59 -7.66 2.78
CA LYS A 67 -7.16 -8.00 2.59
C LYS A 67 -6.25 -7.03 3.34
N MET A 68 -6.55 -5.73 3.31
CA MET A 68 -5.80 -4.70 4.04
C MET A 68 -5.90 -4.87 5.56
N GLU A 69 -7.07 -5.23 6.08
CA GLU A 69 -7.27 -5.53 7.51
C GLU A 69 -6.47 -6.76 7.94
N LYS A 70 -6.52 -7.85 7.16
CA LYS A 70 -5.71 -9.05 7.42
C LYS A 70 -4.21 -8.76 7.40
N LEU A 71 -3.75 -7.93 6.47
CA LEU A 71 -2.35 -7.50 6.41
C LEU A 71 -1.96 -6.67 7.64
N ARG A 72 -2.80 -5.73 8.07
CA ARG A 72 -2.60 -4.97 9.31
C ARG A 72 -2.44 -5.92 10.49
N ASP A 73 -3.36 -6.87 10.64
CA ASP A 73 -3.37 -7.78 11.78
C ASP A 73 -2.11 -8.67 11.80
N ALA A 74 -1.70 -9.19 10.63
CA ALA A 74 -0.45 -9.95 10.51
C ALA A 74 0.80 -9.13 10.88
N ILE A 75 0.87 -7.86 10.47
CA ILE A 75 1.96 -6.96 10.86
C ILE A 75 1.92 -6.69 12.37
N THR A 76 0.74 -6.44 12.93
CA THR A 76 0.55 -6.21 14.37
C THR A 76 0.97 -7.42 15.20
N GLU A 77 0.60 -8.63 14.78
CA GLU A 77 1.02 -9.88 15.42
C GLU A 77 2.54 -10.05 15.36
N PHE A 78 3.16 -9.81 14.21
CA PHE A 78 4.62 -9.92 14.06
C PHE A 78 5.36 -8.90 14.93
N VAL A 79 4.91 -7.64 14.97
CA VAL A 79 5.46 -6.62 15.89
C VAL A 79 5.33 -7.06 17.36
N SER A 80 4.20 -7.67 17.72
CA SER A 80 3.95 -8.14 19.07
C SER A 80 4.89 -9.30 19.44
N HIS A 81 5.15 -10.22 18.50
CA HIS A 81 6.14 -11.26 18.67
C HIS A 81 7.56 -10.66 18.87
N LEU A 82 7.98 -9.74 17.99
CA LEU A 82 9.31 -9.13 18.06
C LEU A 82 9.58 -8.33 19.35
N ARG A 83 8.55 -7.79 20.00
CA ARG A 83 8.70 -7.07 21.29
C ARG A 83 8.86 -7.99 22.50
N ASN A 84 8.46 -9.25 22.37
CA ASN A 84 8.46 -10.24 23.45
C ASN A 84 9.45 -11.40 23.18
N ALA A 85 10.24 -11.30 22.11
CA ALA A 85 11.31 -12.22 21.74
C ALA A 85 12.64 -11.76 22.33
#